data_AF-A0A8T5TQX6-F1
#
_entry.id   AF-A0A8T5TQX6-F1
#
_cell.length_a   1.000
_cell.length_b   1.000
_cell.length_c   1.000
_cell.angle_alpha   90.00
_cell.angle_beta   90.00
_cell.angle_gamma   90.00
#
_symmetry.space_group_name_H-M   'P 1'
#
loop_
_entity.id
_entity.type
_entity.pdbx_description
1 polymer ?
#
loop_
_entity_poly.entity_id
_entity_poly.type
_entity_poly.pdbx_seq_one_letter_code
_entity_poly.pdbx_strand_id
1 'polypeptide(L)'
;MLENLFQLVKIGKELGLSKKEISKVLLFNNTKNPILYTILMIIAIIFSGIIIIFIAIVVSRNIYPAGTLYSTVKTKDFKAKKK
;
A
#
# COMPACT_ATOMS: atom_id res chain seq x y z
N MET A 1 -23.92 -15.73 3.91
CA MET A 1 -22.52 -15.81 4.40
C MET A 1 -22.33 -15.14 5.75
N LEU A 2 -22.81 -13.91 5.94
CA LEU A 2 -22.71 -13.19 7.22
C LEU A 2 -23.48 -13.87 8.37
N GLU A 3 -24.65 -14.46 8.10
CA GLU A 3 -25.43 -15.24 9.09
C GLU A 3 -24.65 -16.43 9.67
N ASN A 4 -23.95 -17.19 8.83
CA ASN A 4 -23.12 -18.32 9.29
C ASN A 4 -21.98 -17.83 10.19
N LEU A 5 -21.44 -16.65 9.92
CA LEU A 5 -20.40 -15.99 10.71
C LEU A 5 -20.92 -15.61 12.11
N PHE A 6 -22.13 -15.03 12.18
CA PHE A 6 -22.78 -14.73 13.45
C PHE A 6 -23.12 -15.99 14.25
N GLN A 7 -23.56 -17.06 13.59
CA GLN A 7 -23.79 -18.35 14.24
C GLN A 7 -22.51 -18.93 14.82
N LEU A 8 -21.39 -18.88 14.09
CA LEU A 8 -20.09 -19.37 14.57
C LEU A 8 -19.58 -18.58 15.78
N VAL A 9 -19.78 -17.26 15.78
CA VAL A 9 -19.48 -16.41 16.94
C VAL A 9 -20.36 -16.75 18.15
N LYS A 10 -21.65 -17.04 17.92
CA LYS A 10 -22.59 -17.42 18.97
C LYS A 10 -22.23 -18.77 19.60
N ILE A 11 -21.98 -19.79 18.77
CA ILE A 11 -21.52 -21.12 19.20
C ILE A 11 -20.20 -21.01 19.97
N GLY A 12 -19.25 -20.22 19.47
CA GLY A 12 -17.97 -20.05 20.14
C GLY A 12 -18.09 -19.41 21.52
N LYS A 13 -18.99 -18.43 21.68
CA LYS A 13 -19.30 -17.84 23.00
C LYS A 13 -19.99 -18.83 23.93
N GLU A 14 -20.93 -19.63 23.43
CA GLU A 14 -21.62 -20.66 24.21
C GLU A 14 -20.67 -21.77 24.69
N LEU A 15 -19.61 -22.05 23.92
CA LEU A 15 -18.52 -22.97 24.29
C LEU A 15 -17.50 -22.37 25.26
N GLY A 16 -17.69 -21.11 25.72
CA GLY A 16 -16.78 -20.44 26.63
C GLY A 16 -15.46 -19.98 26.00
N LEU A 17 -15.37 -19.97 24.66
CA LEU A 17 -14.16 -19.51 23.98
C LEU A 17 -14.00 -18.00 24.14
N SER A 18 -12.75 -17.58 24.32
CA SER A 18 -12.41 -16.17 24.32
C SER A 18 -12.63 -15.56 22.93
N LYS A 19 -12.92 -14.25 22.90
CA LYS A 19 -13.05 -13.51 21.61
C LYS A 19 -11.82 -13.69 20.70
N LYS A 20 -10.63 -13.87 21.28
CA LYS A 20 -9.38 -14.10 20.54
C LYS A 20 -9.37 -15.46 19.84
N GLU A 21 -9.87 -16.50 20.50
CA GLU A 21 -9.92 -17.86 19.93
C GLU A 21 -10.98 -17.96 18.83
N ILE A 22 -12.15 -17.35 19.02
CA ILE A 22 -13.20 -17.29 18.00
C ILE A 22 -12.69 -16.57 16.74
N SER A 23 -11.99 -15.45 16.92
CA SER A 23 -11.35 -14.71 15.82
C SER A 23 -10.30 -15.54 15.09
N LYS A 24 -9.47 -16.28 15.83
CA LYS A 24 -8.46 -17.17 15.26
C LYS A 24 -9.12 -18.27 14.42
N VAL A 25 -10.14 -18.93 14.93
CA VAL A 25 -10.87 -19.97 14.17
C VAL A 25 -11.52 -19.37 12.91
N LEU A 26 -12.15 -18.20 13.00
CA LEU A 26 -12.76 -17.53 11.86
C LEU A 26 -11.74 -17.12 10.78
N LEU A 27 -10.57 -16.63 11.19
CA LEU A 27 -9.49 -16.25 10.27
C LEU A 27 -8.83 -17.47 9.61
N PHE A 28 -8.70 -18.59 10.32
CA PHE A 28 -7.99 -19.76 9.81
C PHE A 28 -8.89 -20.80 9.10
N ASN A 29 -10.16 -20.98 9.51
CA ASN A 29 -11.06 -21.94 8.86
C ASN A 29 -11.66 -21.42 7.54
N ASN A 30 -11.65 -20.12 7.29
CA ASN A 30 -12.33 -19.56 6.11
C ASN A 30 -11.47 -19.58 4.84
N THR A 31 -10.23 -20.06 4.92
CA THR A 31 -9.36 -20.24 3.76
C THR A 31 -9.14 -21.73 3.53
N LYS A 32 -9.68 -22.29 2.44
CA LYS A 32 -9.44 -23.69 2.03
C LYS A 32 -7.94 -24.03 1.91
N ASN A 33 -7.06 -23.03 1.74
CA ASN A 33 -5.61 -23.17 1.70
C ASN A 33 -4.93 -21.94 2.32
N PRO A 34 -4.70 -21.90 3.65
CA PRO A 34 -4.11 -20.73 4.33
C PRO A 34 -2.69 -20.42 3.83
N ILE A 35 -1.94 -21.45 3.45
CA ILE A 35 -0.59 -21.32 2.88
C ILE A 35 -0.64 -20.62 1.52
N LEU A 36 -1.57 -21.03 0.65
CA LEU A 36 -1.71 -20.45 -0.69
C LEU A 36 -2.09 -18.97 -0.61
N TYR A 37 -3.01 -18.60 0.29
CA TYR A 37 -3.38 -17.20 0.50
C TYR A 37 -2.19 -16.37 1.00
N THR A 38 -1.41 -16.91 1.93
CA THR A 38 -0.24 -16.24 2.48
C THR A 38 0.82 -16.00 1.40
N ILE A 39 1.08 -17.00 0.55
CA ILE A 39 2.00 -16.89 -0.60
C ILE A 39 1.49 -15.83 -1.58
N LEU A 40 0.19 -15.83 -1.90
CA LEU A 40 -0.42 -14.86 -2.81
C LEU A 40 -0.31 -13.42 -2.28
N MET A 41 -0.50 -13.22 -0.98
CA MET A 41 -0.31 -11.93 -0.30
C MET A 41 1.13 -11.44 -0.41
N ILE A 42 2.12 -12.32 -0.19
CA ILE A 42 3.54 -11.96 -0.32
C ILE A 42 3.85 -11.52 -1.75
N ILE A 43 3.39 -12.29 -2.75
CA ILE A 43 3.56 -11.94 -4.16
C ILE A 43 2.92 -10.58 -4.49
N ALA A 44 1.70 -10.34 -4.01
CA ALA A 44 0.98 -9.09 -4.23
C ALA A 44 1.72 -7.87 -3.64
N ILE A 45 2.31 -8.01 -2.45
CA ILE A 45 3.09 -6.95 -1.80
C ILE A 45 4.35 -6.63 -2.61
N ILE A 46 5.10 -7.66 -3.03
CA ILE A 46 6.31 -7.48 -3.84
C ILE A 46 5.97 -6.77 -5.15
N PHE A 47 4.93 -7.22 -5.84
CA PHE A 47 4.51 -6.64 -7.11
C PHE A 47 4.06 -5.18 -6.96
N SER A 48 3.32 -4.87 -5.89
CA SER A 48 2.90 -3.50 -5.56
C SER A 48 4.10 -2.59 -5.29
N GLY A 49 5.12 -3.08 -4.59
CA GLY A 49 6.36 -2.33 -4.35
C GLY A 49 7.08 -1.96 -5.65
N ILE A 50 7.17 -2.90 -6.59
CA ILE A 50 7.78 -2.66 -7.91
C ILE A 50 7.00 -1.59 -8.69
N ILE A 51 5.67 -1.66 -8.68
CA ILE A 51 4.81 -0.67 -9.34
C ILE A 51 5.04 0.74 -8.77
N ILE A 52 5.12 0.87 -7.45
CA ILE A 52 5.37 2.16 -6.79
C ILE A 52 6.72 2.75 -7.23
N ILE A 53 7.77 1.93 -7.31
CA ILE A 53 9.09 2.37 -7.78
C ILE A 53 9.02 2.85 -9.24
N PHE A 54 8.35 2.11 -10.11
CA PHE A 54 8.16 2.51 -11.50
C PHE A 54 7.41 3.84 -11.63
N ILE A 55 6.31 4.01 -10.88
CA ILE A 55 5.56 5.26 -10.85
C ILE A 55 6.45 6.41 -10.38
N ALA A 56 7.23 6.20 -9.31
CA ALA A 56 8.14 7.22 -8.80
C ALA A 56 9.17 7.68 -9.85
N ILE A 57 9.73 6.75 -10.63
CA ILE A 57 10.67 7.05 -11.72
C ILE A 57 9.98 7.83 -12.85
N VAL A 58 8.77 7.42 -13.25
CA VAL A 58 8.03 8.11 -14.32
C VAL A 58 7.67 9.54 -13.89
N VAL A 59 7.20 9.69 -12.66
CA VAL A 59 6.88 10.99 -12.06
C VAL A 59 8.15 11.85 -11.95
N SER A 60 9.29 11.29 -11.52
CA SER A 60 10.54 12.07 -11.41
C SER A 60 11.09 12.52 -12.76
N ARG A 61 10.82 11.80 -13.85
CA ARG A 61 11.22 12.21 -15.21
C ARG A 61 10.36 13.34 -15.77
N ASN A 62 9.08 13.40 -15.39
CA ASN A 62 8.14 14.40 -15.87
C ASN A 62 8.06 15.65 -14.98
N ILE A 63 8.63 15.61 -13.77
CA ILE A 63 8.82 16.80 -12.94
C ILE A 63 10.16 17.41 -13.33
N TYR A 64 10.16 18.62 -13.90
CA TYR A 64 11.37 19.44 -14.03
C TYR A 64 12.14 19.38 -12.70
N PRO A 65 13.46 19.12 -12.68
CA PRO A 65 14.20 18.91 -11.44
C PRO A 65 14.02 20.12 -10.51
N ALA A 66 13.14 19.96 -9.52
CA ALA A 66 12.83 20.97 -8.54
C ALA A 66 14.08 21.16 -7.67
N GLY A 67 14.78 22.28 -7.87
CA GLY A 67 16.06 22.56 -7.21
C GLY A 67 17.23 22.82 -8.17
N THR A 68 17.04 22.69 -9.49
CA THR A 68 18.00 23.27 -10.42
C THR A 68 17.81 24.79 -10.42
N LEU A 69 18.79 25.50 -9.86
CA LEU A 69 18.97 26.93 -10.08
C LEU A 69 19.26 27.13 -11.57
N TYR A 70 18.22 27.14 -12.40
CA TYR A 70 18.35 27.74 -13.71
C TYR A 70 18.85 29.15 -13.44
N SER A 71 20.01 29.47 -14.01
CA SER A 71 20.53 30.83 -14.03
C SER A 71 19.43 31.69 -14.65
N THR A 72 18.57 32.28 -13.81
CA THR A 72 17.56 33.23 -14.23
C THR A 72 18.30 34.51 -14.53
N VAL A 73 19.14 34.51 -15.55
CA VAL A 73 19.61 35.75 -16.15
C VAL A 73 18.37 36.36 -16.76
N LYS A 74 17.71 37.23 -15.99
CA LYS A 74 16.56 37.95 -16.49
C LYS A 74 17.11 38.90 -17.54
N THR A 75 16.38 39.15 -18.63
CA THR A 75 16.81 40.09 -19.68
C THR A 75 17.17 41.48 -19.13
N LYS A 76 16.63 41.85 -17.96
CA LYS A 76 17.00 43.04 -17.19
C LYS A 76 18.48 43.06 -16.72
N ASP A 77 19.08 41.89 -16.46
CA ASP A 77 20.46 41.78 -15.98
C ASP A 77 21.47 42.08 -17.10
N PHE A 78 21.09 41.88 -18.36
CA PHE A 78 21.86 42.33 -19.53
C PHE A 78 21.79 43.85 -19.75
N LYS A 79 20.74 44.53 -19.26
CA LYS A 79 20.62 45.99 -19.32
C LYS A 79 21.63 46.69 -18.40
N ALA A 80 21.99 46.07 -17.28
CA ALA A 80 22.95 46.63 -16.33
C ALA A 80 24.42 46.55 -16.80
N LYS A 81 24.74 45.65 -17.74
CA LYS A 81 26.11 45.44 -18.24
C LYS A 81 26.51 46.38 -19.39
N LYS A 82 25.60 47.22 -19.89
CA LYS A 82 25.92 48.30 -20.83
C LYS A 82 26.23 49.58 -20.04
N LYS A 83 27.37 49.61 -19.37
CA LYS A 83 28.01 50.84 -18.89
C LYS A 83 29.52 50.73 -19.03
#